data_AF-A0A848Y1U3-F1
#
_entry.id   AF-A0A848Y1U3-F1
#
_cell.length_a   1.000
_cell.length_b   1.000
_cell.length_c   1.000
_cell.angle_alpha   90.00
_cell.angle_beta   90.00
_cell.angle_gamma   90.00
#
_symmetry.space_group_name_H-M   'P 1'
#
loop_
_entity.id
_entity.type
_entity.pdbx_description
1 polymer ?
#
loop_
_entity_poly.entity_id
_entity_poly.type
_entity_poly.pdbx_seq_one_letter_code
_entity_poly.pdbx_strand_id
1 'polypeptide(L)'
;TGIVLDGVERRILVLWLPIRDAGGQQLGAVRAMRLAQVEVPVRNRYLQDYDLAELWRGDIMPPFAVAFTGRRRVFRGDPAPLTGPDGTILGWAQVVLPSEALLVAEVRGQARSIMAFWLVLLGGWLLAGCWAVLNHALRRAIWGRGGLAWWRAGAVLVGWVGVWSGARFGLLALEVPARWVERGGFASSLFDPAYLGSSVLWGLLQSAGDLLLTAIWMVGLAAVALRFALLRTAAARLHEPAPSARLRALVGLIGLAVGALGIVTLFVVGARHAILDATLGYFDRSGPMPEPLTVLVFASLLGWAGATVALVAAAVLLARVRMHLGPSPTSRVWKGVFGLLGTAFVLIYASVPLAAVPPWVAGVMIGVAGSGVALFVLSRPKRWVGLLTIRGLLVCVLLVVPLT
;
A
#
# COMPACT_ATOMS: atom_id res chain seq x y z
N THR A 1 1.80 -3.19 52.56
CA THR A 1 2.92 -3.56 51.68
C THR A 1 2.50 -4.76 50.88
N GLY A 2 2.73 -4.81 49.57
CA GLY A 2 2.32 -5.94 48.74
C GLY A 2 2.19 -5.62 47.25
N ILE A 3 1.79 -6.62 46.46
CA ILE A 3 1.33 -6.42 45.08
C ILE A 3 -0.14 -6.00 45.10
N VAL A 4 -0.43 -4.84 44.52
CA VAL A 4 -1.79 -4.33 44.31
C VAL A 4 -2.16 -4.51 42.84
N LEU A 5 -3.37 -5.02 42.61
CA LEU A 5 -4.00 -5.06 41.29
C LEU A 5 -4.81 -3.78 41.11
N ASP A 6 -4.48 -2.99 40.09
CA ASP A 6 -5.25 -1.82 39.70
C ASP A 6 -5.99 -2.15 38.39
N GLY A 7 -7.22 -2.64 38.53
CA GLY A 7 -7.98 -3.27 37.44
C GLY A 7 -7.45 -4.66 37.06
N VAL A 8 -7.78 -5.11 35.84
CA VAL A 8 -7.34 -6.41 35.30
C VAL A 8 -5.93 -6.31 34.68
N GLU A 9 -5.57 -5.11 34.24
CA GLU A 9 -4.45 -4.86 33.33
C GLU A 9 -3.16 -4.44 34.03
N ARG A 10 -3.22 -3.95 35.29
CA ARG A 10 -2.06 -3.35 35.96
C ARG A 10 -1.70 -4.04 37.28
N ARG A 11 -0.43 -4.39 37.42
CA ARG A 11 0.15 -4.95 38.64
C ARG A 11 1.20 -3.99 39.19
N ILE A 12 1.04 -3.58 40.44
CA ILE A 12 1.90 -2.56 41.08
C ILE A 12 2.49 -3.13 42.37
N LEU A 13 3.81 -3.04 42.52
CA LEU A 13 4.52 -3.30 43.78
C LEU A 13 4.41 -2.08 44.67
N VAL A 14 3.84 -2.25 45.87
CA VAL A 14 3.62 -1.16 46.83
C VAL A 14 4.37 -1.43 48.14
N LEU A 15 5.27 -0.51 48.48
CA LEU A 15 6.03 -0.50 49.71
C LEU A 15 5.67 0.73 50.55
N TRP A 16 5.50 0.54 51.85
CA TRP A 16 5.34 1.63 52.82
C TRP A 16 6.63 1.68 53.65
N LEU A 17 7.39 2.75 53.47
CA LEU A 17 8.64 3.00 54.18
C LEU A 17 8.37 3.94 55.35
N PRO A 18 8.60 3.53 56.60
CA PRO A 18 8.43 4.43 57.73
C PRO A 18 9.49 5.55 57.68
N ILE A 19 9.07 6.80 57.85
CA ILE A 19 9.98 7.92 58.07
C ILE A 19 10.28 7.96 59.56
N ARG A 20 11.54 7.84 59.94
CA ARG A 20 11.98 7.91 61.34
C ARG A 20 12.84 9.15 61.56
N ASP A 21 12.70 9.77 62.73
CA ASP A 21 13.61 10.80 63.20
C ASP A 21 14.97 10.18 63.56
N ALA A 22 16.00 11.02 63.77
CA ALA A 22 17.32 10.61 64.26
C ALA A 22 17.26 9.82 65.59
N GLY A 23 16.24 10.06 66.41
CA GLY A 23 15.95 9.30 67.63
C GLY A 23 15.19 7.99 67.43
N GLY A 24 14.91 7.57 66.18
CA GLY A 24 14.23 6.32 65.86
C GLY A 24 12.70 6.32 66.01
N GLN A 25 12.10 7.42 66.48
CA GLN A 25 10.64 7.60 66.49
C GLN A 25 10.09 7.71 65.07
N GLN A 26 8.99 7.01 64.80
CA GLN A 26 8.31 7.06 63.51
C GLN A 26 7.51 8.37 63.38
N LEU A 27 7.94 9.24 62.47
CA LEU A 27 7.30 10.52 62.15
C LEU A 27 6.19 10.38 61.10
N GLY A 28 6.23 9.33 60.28
CA GLY A 28 5.27 9.11 59.20
C GLY A 28 5.60 7.89 58.34
N ALA A 29 5.03 7.82 57.14
CA ALA A 29 5.37 6.80 56.15
C ALA A 29 5.30 7.34 54.73
N VAL A 30 6.24 6.94 53.87
CA VAL A 30 6.23 7.19 52.43
C VAL A 30 5.72 5.94 51.71
N ARG A 31 4.77 6.12 50.80
CA ARG A 31 4.36 5.06 49.88
C ARG A 31 5.24 5.08 48.63
N ALA A 32 6.11 4.10 48.50
CA ALA A 32 6.85 3.83 47.26
C ALA A 32 6.04 2.86 46.39
N MET A 33 5.91 3.16 45.09
CA MET A 33 5.20 2.32 44.14
C MET A 33 6.07 2.08 42.91
N ARG A 34 6.10 0.84 42.43
CA ARG A 34 6.75 0.48 41.17
C ARG A 34 5.80 -0.36 40.32
N LEU A 35 5.63 0.04 39.07
CA LEU A 35 4.90 -0.75 38.09
C LEU A 35 5.62 -2.09 37.88
N ALA A 36 4.90 -3.20 37.99
CA ALA A 36 5.46 -4.53 37.75
C ALA A 36 5.03 -5.08 36.38
N GLN A 37 3.75 -4.90 36.03
CA GLN A 37 3.21 -5.32 34.75
C GLN A 37 2.06 -4.40 34.32
N VAL A 38 2.02 -4.00 33.07
CA VAL A 38 0.87 -3.35 32.43
C VAL A 38 0.66 -3.95 31.05
N GLU A 39 -0.52 -4.53 30.84
CA GLU A 39 -1.01 -4.94 29.52
C GLU A 39 -1.94 -3.84 29.00
N VAL A 40 -1.54 -3.14 27.93
CA VAL A 40 -2.43 -2.15 27.32
C VAL A 40 -3.35 -2.82 26.30
N PRO A 41 -4.66 -2.53 26.31
CA PRO A 41 -5.63 -3.20 25.44
C PRO A 41 -5.42 -2.84 23.97
N VAL A 42 -4.83 -1.67 23.70
CA VAL A 42 -4.43 -1.22 22.36
C VAL A 42 -3.00 -0.69 22.46
N ARG A 43 -2.07 -1.39 21.81
CA ARG A 43 -0.66 -0.97 21.71
C ARG A 43 -0.51 0.07 20.60
N ASN A 44 0.17 1.18 20.89
CA ASN A 44 0.57 2.16 19.87
C ASN A 44 1.97 2.71 20.18
N ARG A 45 2.46 3.66 19.39
CA ARG A 45 3.82 4.24 19.58
C ARG A 45 4.02 4.95 20.93
N TYR A 46 2.94 5.26 21.63
CA TYR A 46 2.93 5.96 22.92
C TYR A 46 2.47 5.09 24.09
N LEU A 47 1.84 3.95 23.80
CA LEU A 47 1.27 3.01 24.76
C LEU A 47 1.83 1.63 24.45
N GLN A 48 2.84 1.24 25.22
CA GLN A 48 3.45 -0.07 25.14
C GLN A 48 3.15 -0.84 26.43
N ASP A 49 3.13 -2.16 26.32
CA ASP A 49 3.13 -3.00 27.49
C ASP A 49 4.40 -2.74 28.29
N TYR A 50 4.27 -2.81 29.60
CA TYR A 50 5.41 -2.74 30.50
C TYR A 50 5.50 -4.04 31.27
N ASP A 51 6.64 -4.70 31.23
CA ASP A 51 6.90 -5.91 32.01
C ASP A 51 8.26 -5.78 32.72
N LEU A 52 8.24 -5.76 34.05
CA LEU A 52 9.45 -5.69 34.86
C LEU A 52 10.39 -6.87 34.58
N ALA A 53 9.86 -8.02 34.14
CA ALA A 53 10.65 -9.19 33.79
C ALA A 53 11.56 -8.98 32.58
N GLU A 54 11.31 -7.97 31.74
CA GLU A 54 12.21 -7.60 30.65
C GLU A 54 13.58 -7.16 31.13
N LEU A 55 13.65 -6.53 32.31
CA LEU A 55 14.92 -6.17 32.93
C LEU A 55 15.70 -7.40 33.43
N TRP A 56 15.02 -8.52 33.62
CA TRP A 56 15.62 -9.80 34.03
C TRP A 56 15.95 -10.70 32.83
N ARG A 57 15.50 -10.34 31.63
CA ARG A 57 15.58 -11.24 30.46
C ARG A 57 17.01 -11.57 30.04
N GLY A 58 18.00 -10.73 30.31
CA GLY A 58 19.40 -11.00 29.94
C GLY A 58 19.51 -11.59 28.52
N ASP A 59 20.22 -12.71 28.39
CA ASP A 59 20.39 -13.48 27.14
C ASP A 59 19.40 -14.65 26.97
N ILE A 60 18.44 -14.82 27.87
CA ILE A 60 17.52 -15.96 27.84
C ILE A 60 16.46 -15.71 26.77
N MET A 61 16.52 -16.45 25.66
CA MET A 61 15.55 -16.31 24.57
C MET A 61 14.16 -16.88 24.95
N PRO A 62 13.07 -16.26 24.44
CA PRO A 62 11.69 -16.66 24.71
C PRO A 62 11.34 -18.09 24.24
N PRO A 63 10.23 -18.68 24.76
CA PRO A 63 9.19 -18.01 25.54
C PRO A 63 9.25 -18.38 27.03
N PHE A 64 9.54 -17.41 27.88
CA PHE A 64 9.23 -17.47 29.30
C PHE A 64 8.50 -16.20 29.70
N ALA A 65 7.36 -16.35 30.36
CA ALA A 65 6.59 -15.24 30.91
C ALA A 65 6.78 -15.24 32.43
N VAL A 66 6.80 -14.07 33.07
CA VAL A 66 6.90 -14.00 34.53
C VAL A 66 5.59 -13.45 35.08
N ALA A 67 4.93 -14.23 35.94
CA ALA A 67 3.72 -13.80 36.62
C ALA A 67 4.07 -13.21 38.00
N PHE A 68 3.59 -11.99 38.25
CA PHE A 68 3.72 -11.29 39.53
C PHE A 68 2.46 -11.48 40.38
N THR A 69 2.55 -12.10 41.55
CA THR A 69 1.37 -12.37 42.39
C THR A 69 1.61 -12.05 43.86
N GLY A 70 0.62 -11.43 44.51
CA GLY A 70 0.67 -11.10 45.95
C GLY A 70 0.53 -12.31 46.88
N ARG A 71 0.18 -13.49 46.34
CA ARG A 71 0.08 -14.74 47.11
C ARG A 71 1.06 -15.78 46.57
N ARG A 72 1.56 -16.66 47.43
CA ARG A 72 2.26 -17.87 46.98
C ARG A 72 1.23 -18.80 46.35
N ARG A 73 1.01 -18.68 45.05
CA ARG A 73 0.15 -19.61 44.29
C ARG A 73 0.96 -20.82 43.87
N VAL A 74 0.33 -21.99 43.93
CA VAL A 74 0.90 -23.27 43.49
C VAL A 74 0.64 -23.41 41.99
N PHE A 75 1.42 -22.72 41.15
CA PHE A 75 1.52 -23.09 39.74
C PHE A 75 2.75 -23.99 39.54
N ARG A 76 2.83 -24.68 38.38
CA ARG A 76 4.01 -25.49 38.02
C ARG A 76 5.26 -24.60 37.94
N GLY A 77 6.26 -24.87 38.79
CA GLY A 77 7.54 -24.14 38.89
C GLY A 77 7.78 -23.57 40.29
N ASP A 78 9.03 -23.24 40.62
CA ASP A 78 9.38 -22.68 41.93
C ASP A 78 9.15 -21.16 41.95
N PRO A 79 8.27 -20.63 42.84
CA PRO A 79 8.05 -19.20 42.97
C PRO A 79 9.20 -18.55 43.74
N ALA A 80 9.77 -17.47 43.21
CA ALA A 80 10.78 -16.65 43.86
C ALA A 80 10.11 -15.50 44.65
N PRO A 81 10.47 -15.27 45.92
CA PRO A 81 9.90 -14.18 46.70
C PRO A 81 10.46 -12.82 46.24
N LEU A 82 9.58 -11.82 46.13
CA LEU A 82 9.96 -10.43 45.92
C LEU A 82 10.08 -9.76 47.29
N THR A 83 11.29 -9.34 47.64
CA THR A 83 11.58 -8.73 48.94
C THR A 83 11.80 -7.23 48.82
N GLY A 84 11.26 -6.48 49.78
CA GLY A 84 11.59 -5.08 49.98
C GLY A 84 12.99 -4.91 50.60
N PRO A 85 13.49 -3.66 50.68
CA PRO A 85 14.81 -3.35 51.24
C PRO A 85 14.98 -3.82 52.69
N ASP A 86 13.90 -3.87 53.46
CA ASP A 86 13.89 -4.33 54.85
C ASP A 86 13.68 -5.86 54.99
N GLY A 87 13.84 -6.62 53.89
CA GLY A 87 13.60 -8.07 53.86
C GLY A 87 12.13 -8.50 53.87
N THR A 88 11.20 -7.54 53.89
CA THR A 88 9.75 -7.82 53.89
C THR A 88 9.28 -8.41 52.56
N ILE A 89 8.49 -9.48 52.60
CA ILE A 89 7.97 -10.11 51.36
C ILE A 89 6.84 -9.24 50.79
N LEU A 90 7.06 -8.70 49.60
CA LEU A 90 6.11 -7.89 48.84
C LEU A 90 5.21 -8.74 47.93
N GLY A 91 5.68 -9.92 47.54
CA GLY A 91 4.94 -10.83 46.69
C GLY A 91 5.83 -11.95 46.17
N TRP A 92 5.40 -12.58 45.10
CA TRP A 92 6.09 -13.69 44.46
C TRP A 92 6.14 -13.45 42.94
N ALA A 93 7.30 -13.73 42.35
CA ALA A 93 7.49 -13.82 40.91
C ALA A 93 7.66 -15.29 40.53
N GLN A 94 7.05 -15.71 39.44
CA GLN A 94 7.16 -17.09 38.97
C GLN A 94 7.28 -17.13 37.45
N VAL A 95 8.18 -17.95 36.95
CA VAL A 95 8.30 -18.24 35.52
C VAL A 95 7.16 -19.18 35.12
N VAL A 96 6.28 -18.69 34.27
CA VAL A 96 5.20 -19.46 33.65
C VAL A 96 5.76 -20.13 32.41
N LEU A 97 5.81 -21.46 32.42
CA LEU A 97 6.12 -22.19 31.20
C LEU A 97 4.98 -21.98 30.19
N PRO A 98 5.30 -21.65 28.93
CA PRO A 98 4.30 -21.54 27.88
C PRO A 98 3.58 -22.87 27.70
N SER A 99 2.29 -22.83 27.39
CA SER A 99 1.55 -24.05 27.07
C SER A 99 2.11 -24.70 25.80
N GLU A 100 2.04 -26.03 25.71
CA GLU A 100 2.45 -26.75 24.49
C GLU A 100 1.73 -26.22 23.25
N ALA A 101 0.45 -25.85 23.39
CA ALA A 101 -0.34 -25.24 22.32
C ALA A 101 0.26 -23.92 21.82
N LEU A 102 0.80 -23.08 22.72
CA LEU A 102 1.44 -21.82 22.37
C LEU A 102 2.78 -22.05 21.67
N LEU A 103 3.58 -23.00 22.13
CA LEU A 103 4.84 -23.39 21.48
C LEU A 103 4.60 -23.94 20.06
N VAL A 104 3.62 -24.83 19.89
CA VAL A 104 3.26 -25.38 18.58
C VAL A 104 2.73 -24.27 17.65
N ALA A 105 1.95 -23.32 18.17
CA ALA A 105 1.48 -22.18 17.39
C ALA A 105 2.63 -21.29 16.92
N GLU A 106 3.61 -21.00 17.79
CA GLU A 106 4.79 -20.19 17.48
C GLU A 106 5.64 -20.87 16.39
N VAL A 107 5.96 -22.16 16.54
CA VAL A 107 6.73 -22.93 15.56
C VAL A 107 5.99 -23.01 14.22
N ARG A 108 4.67 -23.22 14.22
CA ARG A 108 3.87 -23.15 12.98
C ARG A 108 3.91 -21.77 12.35
N GLY A 109 3.89 -20.70 13.14
CA GLY A 109 4.06 -19.32 12.68
C GLY A 109 5.39 -19.13 11.97
N GLN A 110 6.49 -19.55 12.59
CA GLN A 110 7.83 -19.51 12.01
C GLN A 110 7.93 -20.31 10.71
N ALA A 111 7.42 -21.55 10.70
CA ALA A 111 7.40 -22.39 9.50
C ALA A 111 6.61 -21.75 8.34
N ARG A 112 5.46 -21.12 8.64
CA ARG A 112 4.68 -20.36 7.64
C ARG A 112 5.45 -19.15 7.13
N SER A 113 6.18 -18.43 7.98
CA SER A 113 7.01 -17.29 7.57
C SER A 113 8.18 -17.72 6.67
N ILE A 114 8.84 -18.85 6.96
CA ILE A 114 9.89 -19.43 6.12
C ILE A 114 9.30 -19.89 4.78
N MET A 115 8.16 -20.56 4.79
CA MET A 115 7.46 -20.97 3.56
C MET A 115 7.10 -19.75 2.71
N ALA A 116 6.55 -18.70 3.32
CA ALA A 116 6.24 -17.45 2.63
C ALA A 116 7.49 -16.84 1.99
N PHE A 117 8.65 -16.90 2.68
CA PHE A 117 9.91 -16.39 2.13
C PHE A 117 10.30 -17.10 0.83
N TRP A 118 10.26 -18.44 0.84
CA TRP A 118 10.56 -19.23 -0.36
C TRP A 118 9.55 -19.01 -1.49
N LEU A 119 8.26 -18.86 -1.16
CA LEU A 119 7.22 -18.57 -2.16
C LEU A 119 7.43 -17.20 -2.81
N VAL A 120 7.82 -16.18 -2.04
CA VAL A 120 8.13 -14.85 -2.56
C VAL A 120 9.37 -14.87 -3.45
N LEU A 121 10.41 -15.57 -3.02
CA LEU A 121 11.63 -15.73 -3.81
C LEU A 121 11.34 -16.44 -5.14
N LEU A 122 10.58 -17.54 -5.10
CA LEU A 122 10.14 -18.27 -6.29
C LEU A 122 9.27 -17.40 -7.21
N GLY A 123 8.36 -16.60 -6.63
CA GLY A 123 7.54 -15.64 -7.36
C GLY A 123 8.39 -14.57 -8.07
N GLY A 124 9.42 -14.05 -7.40
CA GLY A 124 10.39 -13.13 -8.00
C GLY A 124 11.15 -13.75 -9.18
N TRP A 125 11.60 -15.00 -9.02
CA TRP A 125 12.23 -15.77 -10.09
C TRP A 125 11.30 -15.99 -11.28
N LEU A 126 10.04 -16.38 -11.02
CA LEU A 126 9.03 -16.56 -12.06
C LEU A 126 8.79 -15.26 -12.83
N LEU A 127 8.68 -14.13 -12.14
CA LEU A 127 8.51 -12.81 -12.76
C LEU A 127 9.70 -12.42 -13.64
N ALA A 128 10.92 -12.66 -13.18
CA ALA A 128 12.13 -12.43 -13.97
C ALA A 128 12.17 -13.32 -15.22
N GLY A 129 11.81 -14.59 -15.09
CA GLY A 129 11.68 -15.52 -16.22
C GLY A 129 10.64 -15.07 -17.23
N CYS A 130 9.42 -14.72 -16.77
CA CYS A 130 8.37 -14.18 -17.64
C CYS A 130 8.78 -12.87 -18.32
N TRP A 131 9.52 -12.01 -17.62
CA TRP A 131 10.08 -10.78 -18.21
C TRP A 131 11.11 -11.07 -19.31
N ALA A 132 11.97 -12.05 -19.12
CA ALA A 132 12.92 -12.49 -20.15
C ALA A 132 12.18 -13.05 -21.38
N VAL A 133 11.15 -13.87 -21.18
CA VAL A 133 10.31 -14.41 -22.26
C VAL A 133 9.58 -13.29 -23.01
N LEU A 134 9.03 -12.31 -22.31
CA LEU A 134 8.38 -11.14 -22.92
C LEU A 134 9.38 -10.33 -23.76
N ASN A 135 10.57 -10.07 -23.24
CA ASN A 135 11.62 -9.36 -23.98
C ASN A 135 12.06 -10.12 -25.22
N HIS A 136 12.19 -11.43 -25.13
CA HIS A 136 12.52 -12.28 -26.28
C HIS A 136 11.42 -12.25 -27.35
N ALA A 137 10.16 -12.36 -26.93
CA ALA A 137 9.01 -12.27 -27.83
C ALA A 137 8.93 -10.89 -28.52
N LEU A 138 9.18 -9.81 -27.78
CA LEU A 138 9.24 -8.45 -28.31
C LEU A 138 10.37 -8.28 -29.34
N ARG A 139 11.59 -8.75 -29.04
CA ARG A 139 12.73 -8.71 -29.98
C ARG A 139 12.41 -9.48 -31.27
N ARG A 140 11.86 -10.69 -31.14
CA ARG A 140 11.40 -11.48 -32.29
C ARG A 140 10.30 -10.79 -33.08
N ALA A 141 9.37 -10.09 -32.43
CA ALA A 141 8.30 -9.35 -33.13
C ALA A 141 8.80 -8.10 -33.86
N ILE A 142 9.88 -7.48 -33.37
CA ILE A 142 10.54 -6.35 -34.03
C ILE A 142 11.27 -6.82 -35.30
N TRP A 143 11.97 -7.95 -35.24
CA TRP A 143 12.72 -8.49 -36.40
C TRP A 143 11.83 -9.31 -37.35
N GLY A 144 10.82 -9.99 -36.82
CA GLY A 144 9.88 -10.80 -37.57
C GLY A 144 8.85 -9.91 -38.29
N ARG A 145 8.91 -9.90 -39.62
CA ARG A 145 7.97 -9.17 -40.47
C ARG A 145 6.62 -9.91 -40.53
N GLY A 146 5.77 -9.74 -39.52
CA GLY A 146 4.43 -10.34 -39.56
C GLY A 146 3.53 -10.07 -38.36
N GLY A 147 2.22 -9.98 -38.62
CA GLY A 147 1.20 -9.81 -37.58
C GLY A 147 1.14 -10.97 -36.57
N LEU A 148 1.52 -12.18 -36.98
CA LEU A 148 1.56 -13.36 -36.11
C LEU A 148 2.59 -13.23 -34.97
N ALA A 149 3.77 -12.66 -35.26
CA ALA A 149 4.80 -12.46 -34.24
C ALA A 149 4.35 -11.47 -33.16
N TRP A 150 3.68 -10.38 -33.58
CA TRP A 150 3.07 -9.41 -32.66
C TRP A 150 1.89 -9.98 -31.88
N TRP A 151 1.09 -10.87 -32.48
CA TRP A 151 0.03 -11.57 -31.77
C TRP A 151 0.59 -12.48 -30.66
N ARG A 152 1.64 -13.25 -30.97
CA ARG A 152 2.35 -14.07 -29.96
C ARG A 152 2.95 -13.22 -28.84
N ALA A 153 3.59 -12.10 -29.18
CA ALA A 153 4.10 -11.18 -28.18
C ALA A 153 2.98 -10.59 -27.30
N GLY A 154 1.81 -10.33 -27.89
CA GLY A 154 0.61 -9.92 -27.15
C GLY A 154 0.09 -11.01 -26.20
N ALA A 155 0.06 -12.27 -26.64
CA ALA A 155 -0.31 -13.40 -25.78
C ALA A 155 0.66 -13.56 -24.59
N VAL A 156 1.97 -13.43 -24.84
CA VAL A 156 3.00 -13.43 -23.79
C VAL A 156 2.83 -12.25 -22.83
N LEU A 157 2.48 -11.06 -23.33
CA LEU A 157 2.16 -9.91 -22.49
C LEU A 157 0.96 -10.18 -21.58
N VAL A 158 -0.12 -10.78 -22.10
CA VAL A 158 -1.29 -11.16 -21.30
C VAL A 158 -0.90 -12.17 -20.22
N GLY A 159 -0.08 -13.18 -20.56
CA GLY A 159 0.47 -14.12 -19.59
C GLY A 159 1.30 -13.42 -18.50
N TRP A 160 2.17 -12.48 -18.89
CA TRP A 160 2.96 -11.68 -17.94
C TRP A 160 2.06 -10.84 -17.01
N VAL A 161 1.02 -10.19 -17.53
CA VAL A 161 0.04 -9.45 -16.73
C VAL A 161 -0.66 -10.37 -15.74
N GLY A 162 -1.02 -11.59 -16.16
CA GLY A 162 -1.60 -12.62 -15.29
C GLY A 162 -0.66 -13.00 -14.14
N VAL A 163 0.61 -13.26 -14.43
CA VAL A 163 1.61 -13.60 -13.40
C VAL A 163 1.90 -12.40 -12.48
N TRP A 164 2.02 -11.18 -13.01
CA TRP A 164 2.22 -9.96 -12.22
C TRP A 164 1.05 -9.67 -11.26
N SER A 165 -0.18 -9.86 -11.74
CA SER A 165 -1.39 -9.72 -10.91
C SER A 165 -1.50 -10.85 -9.89
N GLY A 166 -1.23 -12.10 -10.31
CA GLY A 166 -1.21 -13.26 -9.43
C GLY A 166 -0.17 -13.12 -8.31
N ALA A 167 1.01 -12.56 -8.61
CA ALA A 167 2.02 -12.25 -7.61
C ALA A 167 1.50 -11.24 -6.57
N ARG A 168 0.84 -10.15 -7.01
CA ARG A 168 0.26 -9.16 -6.09
C ARG A 168 -0.80 -9.78 -5.16
N PHE A 169 -1.73 -10.56 -5.71
CA PHE A 169 -2.76 -11.22 -4.90
C PHE A 169 -2.21 -12.36 -4.04
N GLY A 170 -1.16 -13.06 -4.50
CA GLY A 170 -0.43 -14.05 -3.71
C GLY A 170 0.26 -13.43 -2.50
N LEU A 171 0.89 -12.26 -2.67
CA LEU A 171 1.49 -11.50 -1.56
C LEU A 171 0.44 -11.06 -0.52
N LEU A 172 -0.76 -10.66 -0.98
CA LEU A 172 -1.89 -10.35 -0.11
C LEU A 172 -2.36 -11.57 0.68
N ALA A 173 -2.63 -12.68 -0.01
CA ALA A 173 -3.11 -13.91 0.61
C ALA A 173 -2.11 -14.51 1.61
N LEU A 174 -0.81 -14.31 1.36
CA LEU A 174 0.26 -14.73 2.25
C LEU A 174 0.56 -13.69 3.34
N GLU A 175 -0.10 -12.52 3.39
CA GLU A 175 0.13 -11.46 4.38
C GLU A 175 1.62 -11.05 4.51
N VAL A 176 2.39 -11.18 3.42
CA VAL A 176 3.86 -11.11 3.43
C VAL A 176 4.39 -9.82 4.06
N PRO A 177 3.83 -8.62 3.77
CA PRO A 177 4.34 -7.40 4.38
C PRO A 177 4.13 -7.41 5.91
N ALA A 178 2.97 -7.87 6.38
CA ALA A 178 2.67 -7.93 7.81
C ALA A 178 3.50 -9.01 8.55
N ARG A 179 3.96 -10.07 7.87
CA ARG A 179 4.76 -11.14 8.47
C ARG A 179 6.19 -10.73 8.83
N TRP A 180 6.78 -9.83 8.06
CA TRP A 180 8.22 -9.50 8.16
C TRP A 180 8.49 -8.10 8.67
N VAL A 181 7.45 -7.28 8.82
CA VAL A 181 7.57 -5.97 9.41
C VAL A 181 7.62 -6.09 10.94
N GLU A 182 8.74 -5.62 11.50
CA GLU A 182 8.95 -5.56 12.95
C GLU A 182 7.89 -4.66 13.61
N ARG A 183 7.26 -5.17 14.68
CA ARG A 183 6.23 -4.44 15.42
C ARG A 183 6.86 -3.26 16.15
N GLY A 184 6.38 -2.04 15.89
CA GLY A 184 6.82 -0.81 16.56
C GLY A 184 7.63 0.16 15.70
N GLY A 185 8.06 -0.24 14.49
CA GLY A 185 8.74 0.66 13.54
C GLY A 185 7.77 1.39 12.59
N PHE A 186 8.23 2.40 11.85
CA PHE A 186 7.43 3.10 10.83
C PHE A 186 6.81 2.15 9.78
N ALA A 187 7.50 1.06 9.47
CA ALA A 187 6.98 0.04 8.57
C ALA A 187 5.70 -0.62 9.11
N SER A 188 5.55 -0.75 10.44
CA SER A 188 4.34 -1.33 11.06
C SER A 188 3.11 -0.42 10.91
N SER A 189 3.30 0.91 10.96
CA SER A 189 2.22 1.85 10.68
C SER A 189 1.77 1.86 9.22
N LEU A 190 2.58 1.39 8.27
CA LEU A 190 2.17 1.29 6.86
C LEU A 190 1.12 0.20 6.65
N PHE A 191 1.21 -0.90 7.39
CA PHE A 191 0.32 -2.05 7.24
C PHE A 191 -0.75 -2.12 8.33
N ASP A 192 -0.87 -1.07 9.13
CA ASP A 192 -1.92 -0.95 10.14
C ASP A 192 -3.22 -0.45 9.48
N PRO A 193 -4.31 -1.26 9.51
CA PRO A 193 -5.60 -0.88 8.93
C PRO A 193 -6.28 0.29 9.65
N ALA A 194 -5.81 0.68 10.84
CA ALA A 194 -6.35 1.82 11.57
C ALA A 194 -6.17 3.16 10.82
N TYR A 195 -5.16 3.28 9.94
CA TYR A 195 -4.84 4.52 9.23
C TYR A 195 -5.54 4.66 7.86
N LEU A 196 -5.95 3.55 7.24
CA LEU A 196 -6.53 3.54 5.90
C LEU A 196 -7.42 2.31 5.74
N GLY A 197 -8.55 2.29 6.45
CA GLY A 197 -9.37 1.09 6.64
C GLY A 197 -10.42 0.88 5.55
N SER A 198 -10.02 0.54 4.33
CA SER A 198 -10.96 0.20 3.25
C SER A 198 -10.83 -1.25 2.77
N SER A 199 -11.89 -2.06 2.94
CA SER A 199 -11.95 -3.45 2.43
C SER A 199 -12.21 -3.53 0.92
N VAL A 200 -12.30 -2.37 0.26
CA VAL A 200 -12.57 -2.21 -1.17
C VAL A 200 -11.46 -2.86 -2.01
N LEU A 201 -11.85 -3.43 -3.16
CA LEU A 201 -10.96 -4.12 -4.10
C LEU A 201 -10.23 -5.35 -3.48
N TRP A 202 -10.92 -6.15 -2.67
CA TRP A 202 -10.36 -7.39 -2.07
C TRP A 202 -9.10 -7.15 -1.23
N GLY A 203 -9.05 -6.04 -0.48
CA GLY A 203 -7.95 -5.72 0.43
C GLY A 203 -6.78 -4.96 -0.22
N LEU A 204 -6.89 -4.55 -1.49
CA LEU A 204 -5.85 -3.75 -2.17
C LEU A 204 -5.62 -2.36 -1.56
N LEU A 205 -6.54 -1.90 -0.70
CA LEU A 205 -6.58 -0.58 -0.06
C LEU A 205 -6.78 -0.68 1.46
N GLN A 206 -6.48 -1.83 2.07
CA GLN A 206 -6.69 -2.08 3.49
C GLN A 206 -5.74 -1.30 4.40
N SER A 207 -4.62 -0.81 3.86
CA SER A 207 -3.65 0.02 4.57
C SER A 207 -2.93 0.98 3.60
N ALA A 208 -2.20 1.96 4.14
CA ALA A 208 -1.38 2.87 3.34
C ALA A 208 -0.27 2.12 2.56
N GLY A 209 0.30 1.09 3.15
CA GLY A 209 1.27 0.18 2.53
C GLY A 209 0.65 -0.64 1.40
N ASP A 210 -0.60 -1.11 1.55
CA ASP A 210 -1.30 -1.80 0.47
C ASP A 210 -1.63 -0.88 -0.70
N LEU A 211 -2.01 0.37 -0.44
CA LEU A 211 -2.17 1.39 -1.47
C LEU A 211 -0.84 1.63 -2.22
N LEU A 212 0.29 1.74 -1.51
CA LEU A 212 1.61 1.88 -2.12
C LEU A 212 1.95 0.69 -3.03
N LEU A 213 1.77 -0.54 -2.53
CA LEU A 213 2.03 -1.76 -3.31
C LEU A 213 1.11 -1.84 -4.54
N THR A 214 -0.15 -1.42 -4.41
CA THR A 214 -1.10 -1.32 -5.52
C THR A 214 -0.65 -0.26 -6.54
N ALA A 215 -0.14 0.89 -6.10
CA ALA A 215 0.42 1.91 -6.99
C ALA A 215 1.66 1.40 -7.75
N ILE A 216 2.59 0.73 -7.06
CA ILE A 216 3.78 0.11 -7.69
C ILE A 216 3.35 -0.93 -8.72
N TRP A 217 2.39 -1.79 -8.35
CA TRP A 217 1.82 -2.80 -9.24
C TRP A 217 1.22 -2.17 -10.51
N MET A 218 0.41 -1.12 -10.35
CA MET A 218 -0.19 -0.37 -11.46
C MET A 218 0.87 0.30 -12.35
N VAL A 219 1.88 0.95 -11.76
CA VAL A 219 2.97 1.60 -12.49
C VAL A 219 3.76 0.58 -13.31
N GLY A 220 4.10 -0.57 -12.73
CA GLY A 220 4.78 -1.66 -13.43
C GLY A 220 3.98 -2.14 -14.64
N LEU A 221 2.69 -2.40 -14.45
CA LEU A 221 1.78 -2.83 -15.51
C LEU A 221 1.67 -1.78 -16.63
N ALA A 222 1.50 -0.51 -16.25
CA ALA A 222 1.42 0.61 -17.19
C ALA A 222 2.71 0.80 -17.99
N ALA A 223 3.88 0.70 -17.35
CA ALA A 223 5.18 0.83 -18.01
C ALA A 223 5.38 -0.25 -19.09
N VAL A 224 5.04 -1.51 -18.77
CA VAL A 224 5.17 -2.63 -19.71
C VAL A 224 4.17 -2.51 -20.86
N ALA A 225 2.91 -2.15 -20.57
CA ALA A 225 1.88 -1.93 -21.58
C ALA A 225 2.25 -0.78 -22.53
N LEU A 226 2.72 0.35 -21.99
CA LEU A 226 3.15 1.51 -22.76
C LEU A 226 4.37 1.17 -23.63
N ARG A 227 5.36 0.46 -23.08
CA ARG A 227 6.51 -0.03 -23.84
C ARG A 227 6.08 -0.90 -25.01
N PHE A 228 5.19 -1.87 -24.78
CA PHE A 228 4.66 -2.73 -25.83
C PHE A 228 3.96 -1.89 -26.93
N ALA A 229 3.11 -0.95 -26.53
CA ALA A 229 2.39 -0.07 -27.46
C ALA A 229 3.31 0.81 -28.30
N LEU A 230 4.34 1.40 -27.68
CA LEU A 230 5.35 2.20 -28.37
C LEU A 230 6.17 1.38 -29.39
N LEU A 231 6.62 0.18 -29.01
CA LEU A 231 7.35 -0.69 -29.94
C LEU A 231 6.45 -1.16 -31.09
N ARG A 232 5.19 -1.51 -30.80
CA ARG A 232 4.23 -1.94 -31.83
C ARG A 232 3.91 -0.83 -32.82
N THR A 233 3.72 0.39 -32.32
CA THR A 233 3.44 1.58 -33.15
C THR A 233 4.64 1.96 -34.01
N ALA A 234 5.85 1.92 -33.47
CA ALA A 234 7.08 2.14 -34.23
C ALA A 234 7.21 1.12 -35.37
N ALA A 235 7.02 -0.17 -35.09
CA ALA A 235 7.08 -1.23 -36.11
C ALA A 235 5.98 -1.10 -37.18
N ALA A 236 4.79 -0.62 -36.80
CA ALA A 236 3.68 -0.39 -37.72
C ALA A 236 3.94 0.76 -38.70
N ARG A 237 4.71 1.79 -38.30
CA ARG A 237 5.04 2.92 -39.20
C ARG A 237 5.97 2.53 -40.34
N LEU A 238 6.74 1.45 -40.18
CA LEU A 238 7.69 0.97 -41.18
C LEU A 238 7.05 0.13 -42.28
N HIS A 239 5.80 -0.31 -42.10
CA HIS A 239 5.11 -1.17 -43.05
C HIS A 239 3.84 -0.46 -43.53
N GLU A 240 3.65 -0.38 -44.85
CA GLU A 240 2.52 0.38 -45.42
C GLU A 240 1.17 -0.10 -44.87
N PRO A 241 0.28 0.82 -44.46
CA PRO A 241 -1.02 0.47 -43.93
C PRO A 241 -1.96 0.02 -45.04
N ALA A 242 -2.45 -1.23 -44.97
CA ALA A 242 -3.65 -1.61 -45.69
C ALA A 242 -4.88 -0.92 -45.06
N PRO A 243 -5.84 -0.39 -45.84
CA PRO A 243 -7.01 0.28 -45.28
C PRO A 243 -7.88 -0.68 -44.47
N SER A 244 -8.27 -0.28 -43.26
CA SER A 244 -9.25 -1.03 -42.45
C SER A 244 -10.68 -0.68 -42.87
N ALA A 245 -11.58 -1.67 -42.79
CA ALA A 245 -13.01 -1.43 -42.99
C ALA A 245 -13.57 -0.54 -41.87
N ARG A 246 -14.26 0.56 -42.22
CA ARG A 246 -14.76 1.61 -41.31
C ARG A 246 -15.52 1.06 -40.09
N LEU A 247 -16.28 -0.02 -40.25
CA LEU A 247 -17.04 -0.65 -39.16
C LEU A 247 -16.15 -1.27 -38.07
N ARG A 248 -15.04 -1.92 -38.46
CA ARG A 248 -14.08 -2.51 -37.51
C ARG A 248 -13.35 -1.43 -36.71
N ALA A 249 -13.09 -0.27 -37.34
CA ALA A 249 -12.54 0.89 -36.65
C ALA A 249 -13.53 1.44 -35.62
N LEU A 250 -14.81 1.60 -35.98
CA LEU A 250 -15.83 2.10 -35.06
C LEU A 250 -16.03 1.20 -33.83
N VAL A 251 -16.17 -0.12 -34.04
CA VAL A 251 -16.34 -1.09 -32.93
C VAL A 251 -15.12 -1.08 -32.01
N GLY A 252 -13.91 -1.05 -32.57
CA GLY A 252 -12.70 -0.99 -31.75
C GLY A 252 -12.56 0.32 -30.97
N LEU A 253 -13.09 1.43 -31.49
CA LEU A 253 -13.08 2.72 -30.80
C LEU A 253 -14.06 2.76 -29.63
N ILE A 254 -15.24 2.16 -29.80
CA ILE A 254 -16.20 1.97 -28.70
C ILE A 254 -15.56 1.09 -27.62
N GLY A 255 -14.94 -0.02 -28.00
CA GLY A 255 -14.24 -0.90 -27.06
C GLY A 255 -13.09 -0.19 -26.32
N LEU A 256 -12.32 0.64 -27.02
CA LEU A 256 -11.28 1.49 -26.41
C LEU A 256 -11.89 2.49 -25.42
N ALA A 257 -12.98 3.16 -25.80
CA ALA A 257 -13.62 4.17 -24.97
C ALA A 257 -14.18 3.53 -23.67
N VAL A 258 -14.89 2.40 -23.79
CA VAL A 258 -15.40 1.64 -22.65
C VAL A 258 -14.26 1.13 -21.75
N GLY A 259 -13.19 0.59 -22.35
CA GLY A 259 -12.04 0.10 -21.60
C GLY A 259 -11.31 1.22 -20.85
N ALA A 260 -11.03 2.34 -21.52
CA ALA A 260 -10.40 3.50 -20.90
C ALA A 260 -11.25 4.08 -19.76
N LEU A 261 -12.57 4.14 -19.97
CA LEU A 261 -13.52 4.57 -18.96
C LEU A 261 -13.49 3.65 -17.74
N GLY A 262 -13.50 2.33 -17.95
CA GLY A 262 -13.39 1.36 -16.85
C GLY A 262 -12.11 1.52 -16.03
N ILE A 263 -10.95 1.76 -16.67
CA ILE A 263 -9.67 2.00 -15.98
C ILE A 263 -9.74 3.29 -15.15
N VAL A 264 -10.31 4.37 -15.70
CA VAL A 264 -10.47 5.64 -15.00
C VAL A 264 -11.44 5.51 -13.83
N THR A 265 -12.58 4.85 -14.02
CA THR A 265 -13.55 4.59 -12.96
C THR A 265 -12.93 3.79 -11.81
N LEU A 266 -12.13 2.76 -12.12
CA LEU A 266 -11.41 1.98 -11.11
C LEU A 266 -10.47 2.85 -10.27
N PHE A 267 -9.70 3.74 -10.91
CA PHE A 267 -8.86 4.71 -10.21
C PHE A 267 -9.68 5.67 -9.34
N VAL A 268 -10.77 6.25 -9.88
CA VAL A 268 -11.59 7.23 -9.15
C VAL A 268 -12.24 6.61 -7.92
N VAL A 269 -12.81 5.41 -8.05
CA VAL A 269 -13.40 4.69 -6.91
C VAL A 269 -12.34 4.37 -5.87
N GLY A 270 -11.18 3.85 -6.29
CA GLY A 270 -10.09 3.52 -5.38
C GLY A 270 -9.50 4.74 -4.66
N ALA A 271 -9.23 5.83 -5.38
CA ALA A 271 -8.73 7.07 -4.82
C ALA A 271 -9.72 7.72 -3.86
N ARG A 272 -11.03 7.67 -4.18
CA ARG A 272 -12.08 8.16 -3.28
C ARG A 272 -12.05 7.42 -1.95
N HIS A 273 -12.05 6.09 -1.99
CA HIS A 273 -11.98 5.29 -0.76
C HIS A 273 -10.68 5.52 0.01
N ALA A 274 -9.55 5.61 -0.69
CA ALA A 274 -8.27 5.89 -0.05
C ALA A 274 -8.21 7.27 0.64
N ILE A 275 -8.97 8.26 0.17
CA ILE A 275 -9.00 9.62 0.77
C ILE A 275 -10.08 9.71 1.86
N LEU A 276 -11.28 9.17 1.62
CA LEU A 276 -12.40 9.27 2.56
C LEU A 276 -12.27 8.31 3.75
N ASP A 277 -11.68 7.13 3.54
CA ASP A 277 -11.52 6.10 4.59
C ASP A 277 -10.16 6.25 5.32
N ALA A 278 -9.31 7.19 4.89
CA ALA A 278 -8.06 7.50 5.57
C ALA A 278 -8.34 8.40 6.78
N THR A 279 -7.97 7.91 7.97
CA THR A 279 -7.98 8.65 9.23
C THR A 279 -6.73 9.51 9.41
N LEU A 280 -6.08 9.88 8.30
CA LEU A 280 -4.89 10.70 8.33
C LEU A 280 -5.26 12.14 8.71
N GLY A 281 -4.39 12.78 9.49
CA GLY A 281 -4.50 14.18 9.88
C GLY A 281 -4.28 15.14 8.71
N TYR A 282 -4.94 14.94 7.56
CA TYR A 282 -4.85 15.81 6.38
C TYR A 282 -5.12 17.28 6.70
N PHE A 283 -5.90 17.52 7.76
CA PHE A 283 -6.31 18.84 8.22
C PHE A 283 -5.72 19.23 9.59
N ASP A 284 -4.90 18.37 10.19
CA ASP A 284 -4.28 18.68 11.48
C ASP A 284 -3.08 19.62 11.26
N ARG A 285 -3.27 20.91 11.61
CA ARG A 285 -2.28 21.99 11.47
C ARG A 285 -1.18 21.94 12.54
N SER A 286 -0.78 20.75 12.97
CA SER A 286 0.11 20.56 14.12
C SER A 286 1.61 20.67 13.78
N GLY A 287 1.98 20.85 12.51
CA GLY A 287 3.38 21.14 12.13
C GLY A 287 3.57 21.72 10.72
N PRO A 288 4.76 22.28 10.42
CA PRO A 288 5.10 22.90 9.13
C PRO A 288 5.34 21.89 7.99
N MET A 289 5.39 20.59 8.28
CA MET A 289 5.61 19.52 7.31
C MET A 289 4.47 18.50 7.41
N PRO A 290 3.92 18.02 6.27
CA PRO A 290 2.93 16.96 6.26
C PRO A 290 3.50 15.67 6.85
N GLU A 291 2.68 14.91 7.56
CA GLU A 291 3.07 13.62 8.14
C GLU A 291 3.58 12.66 7.04
N PRO A 292 4.64 11.85 7.29
CA PRO A 292 5.21 10.96 6.27
C PRO A 292 4.21 9.99 5.64
N LEU A 293 3.22 9.52 6.40
CA LEU A 293 2.13 8.67 5.90
C LEU A 293 1.26 9.40 4.87
N THR A 294 0.93 10.67 5.14
CA THR A 294 0.18 11.53 4.23
C THR A 294 0.93 11.74 2.91
N VAL A 295 2.23 12.02 2.97
CA VAL A 295 3.08 12.15 1.77
C VAL A 295 3.10 10.85 0.97
N LEU A 296 3.21 9.71 1.65
CA LEU A 296 3.23 8.39 0.99
C LEU A 296 1.90 8.08 0.29
N VAL A 297 0.77 8.36 0.94
CA VAL A 297 -0.56 8.16 0.33
C VAL A 297 -0.71 9.02 -0.91
N PHE A 298 -0.35 10.31 -0.85
CA PHE A 298 -0.39 11.18 -2.03
C PHE A 298 0.57 10.72 -3.15
N ALA A 299 1.79 10.30 -2.81
CA ALA A 299 2.73 9.76 -3.78
C ALA A 299 2.20 8.49 -4.45
N SER A 300 1.53 7.62 -3.69
CA SER A 300 0.90 6.39 -4.19
C SER A 300 -0.27 6.69 -5.12
N LEU A 301 -1.14 7.62 -4.73
CA LEU A 301 -2.25 8.10 -5.58
C LEU A 301 -1.73 8.75 -6.86
N LEU A 302 -0.67 9.55 -6.78
CA LEU A 302 -0.04 10.17 -7.95
C LEU A 302 0.56 9.10 -8.88
N GLY A 303 1.23 8.09 -8.33
CA GLY A 303 1.74 6.95 -9.08
C GLY A 303 0.63 6.19 -9.80
N TRP A 304 -0.48 5.91 -9.11
CA TRP A 304 -1.64 5.24 -9.69
C TRP A 304 -2.33 6.11 -10.76
N ALA A 305 -2.44 7.42 -10.55
CA ALA A 305 -2.96 8.36 -11.55
C ALA A 305 -2.08 8.35 -12.81
N GLY A 306 -0.76 8.45 -12.65
CA GLY A 306 0.20 8.37 -13.76
C GLY A 306 0.12 7.04 -14.51
N ALA A 307 -0.01 5.93 -13.79
CA ALA A 307 -0.20 4.60 -14.36
C ALA A 307 -1.50 4.50 -15.19
N THR A 308 -2.59 5.06 -14.67
CA THR A 308 -3.89 5.13 -15.35
C THR A 308 -3.78 5.88 -16.68
N VAL A 309 -3.14 7.04 -16.67
CA VAL A 309 -2.90 7.83 -17.88
C VAL A 309 -2.03 7.05 -18.89
N ALA A 310 -0.96 6.41 -18.44
CA ALA A 310 -0.08 5.62 -19.28
C ALA A 310 -0.79 4.41 -19.91
N LEU A 311 -1.69 3.76 -19.17
CA LEU A 311 -2.52 2.67 -19.67
C LEU A 311 -3.50 3.12 -20.76
N VAL A 312 -4.19 4.24 -20.54
CA VAL A 312 -5.07 4.84 -21.55
C VAL A 312 -4.27 5.21 -22.79
N ALA A 313 -3.09 5.81 -22.62
CA ALA A 313 -2.19 6.14 -23.73
C ALA A 313 -1.74 4.88 -24.50
N ALA A 314 -1.36 3.81 -23.80
CA ALA A 314 -0.99 2.53 -24.41
C ALA A 314 -2.16 1.94 -25.22
N ALA A 315 -3.37 1.96 -24.68
CA ALA A 315 -4.56 1.47 -25.35
C ALA A 315 -4.88 2.28 -26.62
N VAL A 316 -4.79 3.62 -26.54
CA VAL A 316 -4.96 4.54 -27.69
C VAL A 316 -3.92 4.26 -28.78
N LEU A 317 -2.66 4.07 -28.40
CA LEU A 317 -1.57 3.74 -29.32
C LEU A 317 -1.79 2.41 -30.05
N LEU A 318 -2.22 1.37 -29.32
CA LEU A 318 -2.53 0.06 -29.89
C LEU A 318 -3.75 0.11 -30.81
N ALA A 319 -4.80 0.86 -30.42
CA ALA A 319 -5.98 1.06 -31.25
C ALA A 319 -5.63 1.75 -32.58
N ARG A 320 -4.76 2.77 -32.57
CA ARG A 320 -4.26 3.42 -33.80
C ARG A 320 -3.67 2.42 -34.77
N VAL A 321 -2.79 1.54 -34.27
CA VAL A 321 -2.14 0.51 -35.09
C VAL A 321 -3.16 -0.47 -35.65
N ARG A 322 -4.10 -0.93 -34.83
CA ARG A 322 -5.11 -1.90 -35.25
C ARG A 322 -6.12 -1.34 -36.25
N MET A 323 -6.40 -0.06 -36.18
CA MET A 323 -7.36 0.63 -37.05
C MET A 323 -6.72 1.27 -38.28
N HIS A 324 -5.39 1.24 -38.38
CA HIS A 324 -4.63 1.92 -39.44
C HIS A 324 -4.95 3.42 -39.52
N LEU A 325 -5.19 4.05 -38.37
CA LEU A 325 -5.41 5.49 -38.31
C LEU A 325 -4.08 6.20 -38.56
N GLY A 326 -4.04 7.01 -39.61
CA GLY A 326 -2.85 7.79 -39.98
C GLY A 326 -2.36 8.72 -38.85
N PRO A 327 -1.12 9.23 -38.95
CA PRO A 327 -0.50 10.03 -37.89
C PRO A 327 -1.16 11.40 -37.65
N SER A 328 -2.19 11.77 -38.43
CA SER A 328 -2.91 13.04 -38.33
C SER A 328 -3.78 13.08 -37.06
N PRO A 329 -3.51 14.01 -36.10
CA PRO A 329 -4.36 14.27 -34.93
C PRO A 329 -5.73 14.85 -35.28
N THR A 330 -5.90 15.29 -36.51
CA THR A 330 -7.00 16.13 -36.97
C THR A 330 -8.15 15.35 -37.61
N SER A 331 -8.06 14.02 -37.69
CA SER A 331 -9.15 13.21 -38.25
C SER A 331 -10.44 13.37 -37.42
N ARG A 332 -11.59 13.53 -38.09
CA ARG A 332 -12.92 13.64 -37.45
C ARG A 332 -13.21 12.48 -36.50
N VAL A 333 -12.59 11.33 -36.72
CA VAL A 333 -12.69 10.12 -35.91
C VAL A 333 -12.17 10.34 -34.49
N TRP A 334 -11.00 10.97 -34.31
CA TRP A 334 -10.45 11.27 -32.98
C TRP A 334 -11.30 12.30 -32.23
N LYS A 335 -11.80 13.33 -32.94
CA LYS A 335 -12.76 14.28 -32.35
C LYS A 335 -14.02 13.59 -31.85
N GLY A 336 -14.53 12.60 -32.59
CA GLY A 336 -15.67 11.78 -32.17
C GLY A 336 -15.37 10.92 -30.94
N VAL A 337 -14.18 10.32 -30.84
CA VAL A 337 -13.76 9.50 -29.70
C VAL A 337 -13.59 10.34 -28.43
N PHE A 338 -12.92 11.49 -28.54
CA PHE A 338 -12.79 12.42 -27.42
C PHE A 338 -14.13 13.04 -27.04
N GLY A 339 -14.99 13.32 -28.03
CA GLY A 339 -16.37 13.73 -27.80
C GLY A 339 -17.16 12.68 -27.02
N LEU A 340 -17.11 11.41 -27.44
CA LEU A 340 -17.83 10.31 -26.80
C LEU A 340 -17.31 10.02 -25.38
N LEU A 341 -15.99 10.04 -25.18
CA LEU A 341 -15.38 9.95 -23.85
C LEU A 341 -15.78 11.11 -22.95
N GLY A 342 -15.77 12.35 -23.47
CA GLY A 342 -16.24 13.52 -22.74
C GLY A 342 -17.73 13.43 -22.40
N THR A 343 -18.55 12.92 -23.32
CA THR A 343 -20.01 12.78 -23.11
C THR A 343 -20.31 11.67 -22.09
N ALA A 344 -19.63 10.53 -22.18
CA ALA A 344 -19.75 9.45 -21.20
C ALA A 344 -19.26 9.88 -19.81
N PHE A 345 -18.19 10.67 -19.75
CA PHE A 345 -17.74 11.29 -18.50
C PHE A 345 -18.79 12.22 -17.89
N VAL A 346 -19.38 13.11 -18.70
CA VAL A 346 -20.46 14.02 -18.24
C VAL A 346 -21.69 13.23 -17.78
N LEU A 347 -22.08 12.17 -18.48
CA LEU A 347 -23.21 11.32 -18.11
C LEU A 347 -22.97 10.57 -16.79
N ILE A 348 -21.78 9.99 -16.61
CA ILE A 348 -21.42 9.33 -15.34
C ILE A 348 -21.40 10.35 -14.20
N TYR A 349 -20.80 11.51 -14.43
CA TYR A 349 -20.75 12.59 -13.45
C TYR A 349 -22.15 13.09 -13.07
N ALA A 350 -23.06 13.25 -14.04
CA ALA A 350 -24.44 13.65 -13.80
C ALA A 350 -25.29 12.58 -13.11
N SER A 351 -24.94 11.29 -13.28
CA SER A 351 -25.67 10.16 -12.68
C SER A 351 -25.25 9.83 -11.24
N VAL A 352 -24.12 10.37 -10.76
CA VAL A 352 -23.65 10.19 -9.39
C VAL A 352 -24.16 11.35 -8.54
N PRO A 353 -24.81 11.10 -7.38
CA PRO A 353 -25.35 12.16 -6.54
C PRO A 353 -24.24 13.12 -6.06
N LEU A 354 -24.28 14.34 -6.60
CA LEU A 354 -23.25 15.40 -6.54
C LEU A 354 -23.00 16.00 -5.15
N ALA A 355 -23.79 15.64 -4.14
CA ALA A 355 -23.66 16.18 -2.78
C ALA A 355 -22.47 15.58 -1.99
N ALA A 356 -21.84 14.50 -2.48
CA ALA A 356 -20.84 13.72 -1.73
C ALA A 356 -19.46 13.60 -2.41
N VAL A 357 -19.16 14.42 -3.41
CA VAL A 357 -17.89 14.36 -4.17
C VAL A 357 -17.34 15.77 -4.38
N PRO A 358 -16.07 16.07 -4.01
CA PRO A 358 -15.44 17.35 -4.37
C PRO A 358 -15.37 17.46 -5.91
N PRO A 359 -16.06 18.42 -6.56
CA PRO A 359 -16.71 18.09 -7.82
C PRO A 359 -15.90 18.32 -9.10
N TRP A 360 -14.73 18.97 -9.08
CA TRP A 360 -14.13 19.44 -10.35
C TRP A 360 -12.63 19.21 -10.51
N VAL A 361 -11.87 18.89 -9.46
CA VAL A 361 -10.40 18.84 -9.52
C VAL A 361 -9.88 17.54 -10.16
N ALA A 362 -10.38 16.37 -9.78
CA ALA A 362 -9.93 15.10 -10.36
C ALA A 362 -10.42 14.91 -11.81
N GLY A 363 -11.63 15.39 -12.11
CA GLY A 363 -12.21 15.36 -13.46
C GLY A 363 -11.50 16.28 -14.43
N VAL A 364 -11.17 17.51 -14.01
CA VAL A 364 -10.39 18.46 -14.81
C VAL A 364 -8.94 18.00 -14.91
N MET A 365 -8.32 17.42 -13.87
CA MET A 365 -6.94 16.92 -13.94
C MET A 365 -6.80 15.68 -14.83
N ILE A 366 -7.74 14.74 -14.79
CA ILE A 366 -7.74 13.57 -15.69
C ILE A 366 -8.15 13.98 -17.10
N GLY A 367 -9.07 14.94 -17.24
CA GLY A 367 -9.45 15.54 -18.53
C GLY A 367 -8.30 16.31 -19.18
N VAL A 368 -7.58 17.14 -18.43
CA VAL A 368 -6.43 17.95 -18.89
C VAL A 368 -5.18 17.09 -19.05
N ALA A 369 -4.92 16.11 -18.18
CA ALA A 369 -3.83 15.15 -18.37
C ALA A 369 -4.13 14.20 -19.53
N GLY A 370 -5.36 13.73 -19.68
CA GLY A 370 -5.81 12.92 -20.80
C GLY A 370 -5.75 13.69 -22.13
N SER A 371 -6.14 14.96 -22.13
CA SER A 371 -6.04 15.87 -23.28
C SER A 371 -4.59 16.23 -23.59
N GLY A 372 -3.78 16.49 -22.56
CA GLY A 372 -2.37 16.85 -22.65
C GLY A 372 -1.51 15.68 -23.11
N VAL A 373 -1.78 14.45 -22.65
CA VAL A 373 -1.11 13.23 -23.12
C VAL A 373 -1.61 12.83 -24.50
N ALA A 374 -2.91 12.96 -24.78
CA ALA A 374 -3.41 12.80 -26.14
C ALA A 374 -2.71 13.76 -27.12
N LEU A 375 -2.58 15.04 -26.76
CA LEU A 375 -1.87 16.05 -27.53
C LEU A 375 -0.36 15.81 -27.58
N PHE A 376 0.29 15.39 -26.50
CA PHE A 376 1.73 15.06 -26.45
C PHE A 376 2.09 13.86 -27.32
N VAL A 377 1.24 12.83 -27.32
CA VAL A 377 1.39 11.64 -28.17
C VAL A 377 1.03 11.96 -29.64
N LEU A 378 0.25 13.01 -29.87
CA LEU A 378 -0.20 13.45 -31.20
C LEU A 378 0.66 14.57 -31.83
N SER A 379 1.39 15.36 -31.06
CA SER A 379 2.10 16.56 -31.55
C SER A 379 3.60 16.47 -31.27
N ARG A 380 4.37 16.95 -32.26
CA ARG A 380 5.82 16.70 -32.40
C ARG A 380 6.60 16.91 -31.08
N PRO A 381 7.39 15.92 -30.63
CA PRO A 381 7.99 15.88 -29.28
C PRO A 381 8.97 17.03 -28.98
N LYS A 382 9.50 17.73 -30.00
CA LYS A 382 10.49 18.80 -29.83
C LYS A 382 9.96 20.08 -29.16
N ARG A 383 8.64 20.31 -29.08
CA ARG A 383 8.06 21.57 -28.55
C ARG A 383 7.64 21.56 -27.07
N TRP A 384 7.51 20.39 -26.44
CA TRP A 384 6.86 20.27 -25.12
C TRP A 384 7.72 19.65 -24.01
N VAL A 385 8.99 19.31 -24.28
CA VAL A 385 9.95 18.84 -23.26
C VAL A 385 10.09 19.86 -22.11
N GLY A 386 9.87 21.16 -22.38
CA GLY A 386 9.88 22.21 -21.37
C GLY A 386 8.81 22.06 -20.27
N LEU A 387 7.66 21.44 -20.55
CA LEU A 387 6.57 21.28 -19.57
C LEU A 387 6.68 20.00 -18.72
N LEU A 388 7.50 19.05 -19.13
CA LEU A 388 7.89 17.87 -18.34
C LEU A 388 9.11 18.14 -17.44
N THR A 389 9.66 19.36 -17.48
CA THR A 389 10.63 19.80 -16.47
C THR A 389 9.92 20.01 -15.13
N ILE A 390 10.66 19.88 -14.02
CA ILE A 390 10.15 20.11 -12.66
C ILE A 390 9.35 21.41 -12.56
N ARG A 391 9.74 22.45 -13.32
CA ARG A 391 9.04 23.75 -13.41
C ARG A 391 7.65 23.67 -14.05
N GLY A 392 7.45 22.87 -15.10
CA GLY A 392 6.15 22.71 -15.75
C GLY A 392 5.17 21.85 -14.93
N LEU A 393 5.70 20.84 -14.23
CA LEU A 393 4.98 20.10 -13.20
C LEU A 393 4.62 21.01 -12.01
N LEU A 394 5.54 21.89 -11.59
CA LEU A 394 5.29 22.89 -10.54
C LEU A 394 4.22 23.90 -10.94
N VAL A 395 4.12 24.31 -12.20
CA VAL A 395 3.05 25.21 -12.69
C VAL A 395 1.70 24.50 -12.70
N CYS A 396 1.65 23.21 -13.07
CA CYS A 396 0.42 22.42 -12.98
C CYS A 396 -0.01 22.20 -11.52
N VAL A 397 0.95 22.02 -10.61
CA VAL A 397 0.69 21.92 -9.17
C VAL A 397 0.33 23.28 -8.56
N LEU A 398 0.99 24.38 -8.97
CA LEU A 398 0.71 25.74 -8.49
C LEU A 398 -0.59 26.33 -9.02
N LEU A 399 -1.08 25.90 -10.18
CA LEU A 399 -2.44 26.21 -10.66
C LEU A 399 -3.52 25.44 -9.88
N VAL A 400 -3.15 24.36 -9.19
CA VAL A 400 -4.02 23.55 -8.33
C VAL A 400 -4.05 24.09 -6.88
N VAL A 401 -3.03 24.84 -6.46
CA VAL A 401 -2.86 25.30 -5.07
C VAL A 401 -3.68 26.54 -4.64
N PRO A 402 -4.21 27.46 -5.48
CA PRO A 402 -4.91 28.64 -4.98
C PRO A 402 -6.42 28.46 -4.84
N LEU A 403 -6.95 27.23 -4.82
CA LEU A 403 -8.39 26.96 -4.67
C LEU A 403 -8.65 25.94 -3.55
N THR A 404 -7.99 26.14 -2.40
CA THR A 404 -8.41 25.62 -1.09
C THR A 404 -9.37 26.59 -0.42
#